data_AF-A0A957QFM1-F1
#
_entry.id   AF-A0A957QFM1-F1
#
_cell.length_a   1.000
_cell.length_b   1.000
_cell.length_c   1.000
_cell.angle_alpha   90.00
_cell.angle_beta   90.00
_cell.angle_gamma   90.00
#
_symmetry.space_group_name_H-M   'P 1'
#
loop_
_entity.id
_entity.type
_entity.pdbx_description
1 polymer ?
#
loop_
_entity_poly.entity_id
_entity_poly.type
_entity_poly.pdbx_seq_one_letter_code
_entity_poly.pdbx_strand_id
1 'polypeptide(L)'
;AYTYLNLYGYAVDAVVCNRVFPQHLADEYFKQWKQSQQENLQFVEEAFQPLPIFKIPFFDQELVGETMLRRTADVVFGEDKTRGGVGDPTRSYYSGLPQQIYTQNGHYVLSIPLPMAERDQVDLHRSVVDELIVRIGNWKRNIALPTGLARLEIAGAKYEDDRLNILFDREDNDEDPQPQDLQPNRWETLKARLRGAAG
;
A
#
# COMPACT_ATOMS: atom_id res chain seq x y z
N ALA A 1 -7.00 -3.49 -2.16
CA ALA A 1 -6.72 -4.90 -1.81
C ALA A 1 -5.90 -5.03 -0.53
N TYR A 2 -4.77 -4.34 -0.35
CA TYR A 2 -3.91 -4.52 0.82
C TYR A 2 -4.54 -4.20 2.20
N THR A 3 -5.17 -3.04 2.36
CA THR A 3 -5.93 -2.73 3.58
C THR A 3 -7.04 -3.73 3.84
N TYR A 4 -7.64 -4.25 2.78
CA TYR A 4 -8.66 -5.29 2.86
C TYR A 4 -8.09 -6.65 3.29
N LEU A 5 -6.95 -7.10 2.75
CA LEU A 5 -6.32 -8.34 3.16
C LEU A 5 -5.95 -8.30 4.65
N ASN A 6 -5.43 -7.17 5.13
CA ASN A 6 -5.18 -6.98 6.56
C ASN A 6 -6.46 -6.98 7.40
N LEU A 7 -7.58 -6.44 6.88
CA LEU A 7 -8.89 -6.48 7.55
C LEU A 7 -9.40 -7.91 7.82
N TYR A 8 -9.12 -8.87 6.93
CA TYR A 8 -9.50 -10.30 7.14
C TYR A 8 -8.37 -11.13 7.75
N GLY A 9 -7.32 -10.49 8.26
CA GLY A 9 -6.18 -11.18 8.87
C GLY A 9 -5.30 -11.96 7.89
N TYR A 10 -5.42 -11.70 6.58
CA TYR A 10 -4.45 -12.22 5.61
C TYR A 10 -3.14 -11.45 5.76
N ALA A 11 -2.10 -12.16 6.17
CA ALA A 11 -0.75 -11.64 6.18
C ALA A 11 -0.31 -11.37 4.74
N VAL A 12 -0.05 -10.10 4.45
CA VAL A 12 0.63 -9.70 3.21
C VAL A 12 2.06 -9.39 3.57
N ASP A 13 2.99 -10.09 2.94
CA ASP A 13 4.40 -10.05 3.30
C ASP A 13 5.27 -9.38 2.23
N ALA A 14 4.74 -9.13 1.04
CA ALA A 14 5.39 -8.38 -0.04
C ALA A 14 4.38 -7.78 -1.03
N VAL A 15 4.87 -6.87 -1.87
CA VAL A 15 4.13 -6.25 -2.98
C VAL A 15 4.91 -6.43 -4.28
N VAL A 16 4.21 -6.70 -5.38
CA VAL A 16 4.83 -6.79 -6.71
C VAL A 16 4.33 -5.65 -7.61
N CYS A 17 5.23 -4.77 -8.03
CA CYS A 17 4.99 -3.76 -9.05
C CYS A 17 5.44 -4.30 -10.41
N ASN A 18 4.46 -4.63 -11.27
CA ASN A 18 4.73 -5.19 -12.58
C ASN A 18 4.84 -4.10 -13.67
N ARG A 19 5.55 -4.41 -14.76
CA ARG A 19 5.73 -3.56 -15.95
C ARG A 19 6.35 -2.19 -15.65
N VAL A 20 7.38 -2.19 -14.81
CA VAL A 20 8.17 -0.99 -14.54
C VAL A 20 9.02 -0.67 -15.76
N PHE A 21 8.87 0.54 -16.30
CA PHE A 21 9.65 0.96 -17.46
C PHE A 21 11.15 0.96 -17.13
N PRO A 22 12.01 0.39 -17.99
CA PRO A 22 13.44 0.42 -17.78
C PRO A 22 13.98 1.84 -17.86
N GLN A 23 14.61 2.31 -16.79
CA GLN A 23 15.07 3.71 -16.68
C GLN A 23 16.31 4.00 -17.53
N HIS A 24 17.08 2.97 -17.90
CA HIS A 24 18.29 3.12 -18.73
C HIS A 24 17.98 3.41 -20.20
N LEU A 25 16.72 3.26 -20.64
CA LEU A 25 16.31 3.59 -22.00
C LEU A 25 16.11 5.10 -22.12
N ALA A 26 17.09 5.77 -22.72
CA ALA A 26 17.02 7.19 -23.08
C ALA A 26 16.14 7.35 -24.32
N ASP A 27 14.86 7.63 -24.07
CA ASP A 27 13.84 7.83 -25.10
C ASP A 27 12.92 8.97 -24.64
N GLU A 28 12.71 9.95 -25.51
CA GLU A 28 11.86 11.13 -25.28
C GLU A 28 10.37 10.80 -25.38
N TYR A 29 9.97 9.81 -26.19
CA TYR A 29 8.58 9.40 -26.37
C TYR A 29 7.98 8.87 -25.06
N PHE A 30 8.73 8.07 -24.29
CA PHE A 30 8.25 7.52 -23.01
C PHE A 30 8.60 8.37 -21.79
N LYS A 31 9.15 9.57 -21.97
CA LYS A 31 9.67 10.39 -20.86
C LYS A 31 8.61 10.74 -19.81
N GLN A 32 7.45 11.22 -20.25
CA GLN A 32 6.36 11.59 -19.34
C GLN A 32 5.81 10.37 -18.58
N TRP A 33 5.66 9.21 -19.26
CA TRP A 33 5.20 7.99 -18.63
C TRP A 33 6.20 7.45 -17.61
N LYS A 34 7.50 7.49 -17.91
CA LYS A 34 8.56 7.13 -16.94
C LYS A 34 8.52 8.02 -15.71
N GLN A 35 8.36 9.33 -15.89
CA GLN A 35 8.26 10.28 -14.78
C GLN A 35 7.01 10.00 -13.92
N SER A 36 5.84 9.91 -14.54
CA SER A 36 4.60 9.63 -13.81
C SER A 36 4.63 8.26 -13.11
N GLN A 37 5.22 7.24 -13.73
CA GLN A 37 5.39 5.93 -13.09
C GLN A 37 6.35 6.02 -11.88
N GLN A 38 7.42 6.82 -11.96
CA GLN A 38 8.35 7.00 -10.85
C GLN A 38 7.67 7.67 -9.65
N GLU A 39 6.87 8.71 -9.88
CA GLU A 39 6.08 9.37 -8.83
C GLU A 39 5.08 8.39 -8.19
N ASN A 40 4.41 7.57 -9.00
CA ASN A 40 3.52 6.53 -8.49
C ASN A 40 4.26 5.42 -7.74
N LEU A 41 5.47 5.03 -8.16
CA LEU A 41 6.29 4.04 -7.46
C LEU A 41 6.70 4.55 -6.08
N GLN A 42 7.08 5.83 -5.96
CA GLN A 42 7.35 6.46 -4.68
C GLN A 42 6.12 6.42 -3.77
N PHE A 43 4.95 6.71 -4.33
CA PHE A 43 3.69 6.60 -3.58
C PHE A 43 3.41 5.18 -3.08
N VAL A 44 3.69 4.15 -3.90
CA VAL A 44 3.59 2.75 -3.49
C VAL A 44 4.58 2.44 -2.37
N GLU A 45 5.83 2.90 -2.49
CA GLU A 45 6.84 2.73 -1.45
C GLU A 45 6.38 3.30 -0.11
N GLU A 46 5.86 4.53 -0.09
CA GLU A 46 5.32 5.17 1.11
C GLU A 46 4.10 4.42 1.67
N ALA A 47 3.15 4.02 0.82
CA ALA A 47 1.90 3.43 1.28
C ALA A 47 2.10 2.04 1.90
N PHE A 48 3.01 1.25 1.34
CA PHE A 48 3.21 -0.14 1.69
C PHE A 48 4.34 -0.39 2.70
N GLN A 49 5.05 0.65 3.16
CA GLN A 49 6.01 0.49 4.25
C GLN A 49 5.39 -0.30 5.44
N PRO A 50 6.11 -1.23 6.05
CA PRO A 50 7.51 -1.65 5.78
C PRO A 50 7.64 -2.85 4.81
N LEU A 51 6.60 -3.17 4.02
CA LEU A 51 6.65 -4.33 3.14
C LEU A 51 7.69 -4.17 2.03
N PRO A 52 8.43 -5.24 1.68
CA PRO A 52 9.26 -5.25 0.51
C PRO A 52 8.43 -5.12 -0.78
N ILE A 53 8.94 -4.33 -1.71
CA ILE A 53 8.33 -4.11 -3.03
C ILE A 53 9.26 -4.68 -4.10
N PHE A 54 8.81 -5.72 -4.79
CA PHE A 54 9.49 -6.29 -5.95
C PHE A 54 9.07 -5.56 -7.22
N LYS A 55 10.04 -5.10 -8.00
CA LYS A 55 9.79 -4.39 -9.26
C LYS A 55 10.13 -5.31 -10.43
N ILE A 56 9.13 -5.66 -11.23
CA ILE A 56 9.31 -6.44 -12.46
C ILE A 56 9.37 -5.45 -13.63
N PRO A 57 10.47 -5.43 -14.41
CA PRO A 57 10.61 -4.53 -15.54
C PRO A 57 9.61 -4.89 -16.64
N PHE A 58 9.29 -3.90 -17.46
CA PHE A 58 8.64 -4.15 -18.73
C PHE A 58 9.67 -4.79 -19.68
N PHE A 59 9.56 -6.10 -19.87
CA PHE A 59 10.45 -6.87 -20.71
C PHE A 59 10.27 -6.53 -22.20
N ASP A 60 11.33 -6.77 -22.96
CA ASP A 60 11.41 -6.61 -24.42
C ASP A 60 10.62 -7.66 -25.20
N GLN A 61 10.14 -8.69 -24.50
CA GLN A 61 9.43 -9.84 -25.06
C GLN A 61 8.27 -10.25 -24.14
N GLU A 62 7.31 -10.98 -24.71
CA GLU A 62 6.17 -11.50 -23.94
C GLU A 62 6.63 -12.45 -22.84
N LEU A 63 5.94 -12.41 -21.69
CA LEU A 63 6.19 -13.29 -20.55
C LEU A 63 5.58 -14.69 -20.77
N VAL A 64 6.08 -15.40 -21.77
CA VAL A 64 5.60 -16.72 -22.18
C VAL A 64 6.74 -17.73 -22.23
N GLY A 65 6.44 -18.95 -21.79
CA GLY A 65 7.39 -20.05 -21.78
C GLY A 65 8.36 -20.01 -20.60
N GLU A 66 9.00 -21.15 -20.40
CA GLU A 66 9.85 -21.41 -19.23
C GLU A 66 11.01 -20.41 -19.12
N THR A 67 11.64 -20.05 -20.24
CA THR A 67 12.77 -19.12 -20.29
C THR A 67 12.42 -17.75 -19.70
N MET A 68 11.27 -17.19 -20.09
CA MET A 68 10.85 -15.87 -19.60
C MET A 68 10.37 -15.94 -18.14
N LEU A 69 9.79 -17.06 -17.71
CA LEU A 69 9.45 -17.27 -16.31
C LEU A 69 10.70 -17.37 -15.43
N ARG A 70 11.76 -18.05 -15.89
CA ARG A 70 13.06 -18.11 -15.20
C ARG A 70 13.70 -16.73 -15.09
N ARG A 71 13.77 -15.99 -16.20
CA ARG A 71 14.28 -14.60 -16.23
C ARG A 71 13.50 -13.69 -15.27
N THR A 72 12.18 -13.82 -15.22
CA THR A 72 11.36 -13.03 -14.28
C THR A 72 11.66 -13.41 -12.83
N ALA A 73 11.79 -14.70 -12.54
CA ALA A 73 12.17 -15.16 -11.21
C ALA A 73 13.57 -14.68 -10.81
N ASP A 74 14.54 -14.61 -11.74
CA ASP A 74 15.88 -14.05 -11.48
C ASP A 74 15.80 -12.57 -11.11
N VAL A 75 14.91 -11.81 -11.76
CA VAL A 75 14.72 -10.39 -11.46
C VAL A 75 14.04 -10.17 -10.10
N VAL A 76 13.03 -10.98 -9.77
CA VAL A 76 12.24 -10.79 -8.53
C VAL A 76 13.01 -11.30 -7.31
N PHE A 77 13.61 -12.48 -7.43
CA PHE A 77 14.16 -13.22 -6.29
C PHE A 77 15.69 -13.32 -6.31
N GLY A 78 16.36 -12.87 -7.38
CA GLY A 78 17.80 -13.05 -7.56
C GLY A 78 18.18 -14.45 -8.05
N GLU A 79 19.49 -14.68 -8.15
CA GLU A 79 20.05 -15.94 -8.65
C GLU A 79 19.99 -17.07 -7.61
N ASP A 80 20.19 -16.74 -6.33
CA ASP A 80 20.17 -17.72 -5.23
C ASP A 80 18.75 -17.93 -4.70
N LYS A 81 18.03 -18.83 -5.38
CA LYS A 81 16.67 -19.27 -5.04
C LYS A 81 16.64 -20.56 -4.22
N THR A 82 17.73 -20.84 -3.50
CA THR A 82 17.79 -22.02 -2.61
C THR A 82 16.75 -21.89 -1.50
N ARG A 83 16.15 -23.01 -1.08
CA ARG A 83 15.15 -23.01 -0.01
C ARG A 83 15.79 -22.57 1.30
N GLY A 84 15.21 -21.57 1.96
CA GLY A 84 15.77 -20.88 3.13
C GLY A 84 16.79 -19.78 2.80
N GLY A 85 17.15 -19.61 1.52
CA GLY A 85 18.07 -18.58 1.05
C GLY A 85 17.43 -17.20 0.91
N VAL A 86 18.23 -16.22 0.50
CA VAL A 86 17.77 -14.82 0.38
C VAL A 86 16.68 -14.69 -0.71
N GLY A 87 16.83 -15.44 -1.81
CA GLY A 87 15.89 -15.48 -2.92
C GLY A 87 14.85 -16.60 -2.86
N ASP A 88 14.65 -17.27 -1.72
CA ASP A 88 13.62 -18.31 -1.63
C ASP A 88 12.21 -17.72 -1.84
N PRO A 89 11.46 -18.05 -2.90
CA PRO A 89 10.11 -17.53 -3.11
C PRO A 89 9.09 -18.03 -2.07
N THR A 90 9.45 -19.03 -1.26
CA THR A 90 8.58 -19.64 -0.23
C THR A 90 8.81 -19.07 1.16
N ARG A 91 9.78 -18.15 1.34
CA ARG A 91 10.00 -17.50 2.64
C ARG A 91 8.92 -16.46 2.92
N SER A 92 8.73 -16.18 4.21
CA SER A 92 8.01 -14.97 4.62
C SER A 92 8.95 -13.76 4.44
N TYR A 93 8.50 -12.77 3.69
CA TYR A 93 9.26 -11.55 3.39
C TYR A 93 9.05 -10.45 4.42
N TYR A 94 7.96 -10.52 5.17
CA TYR A 94 7.64 -9.62 6.26
C TYR A 94 6.73 -10.30 7.27
N SER A 95 6.96 -10.02 8.55
CA SER A 95 6.16 -10.52 9.67
C SER A 95 5.65 -9.36 10.51
N GLY A 96 4.34 -9.27 10.69
CA GLY A 96 3.68 -8.23 11.50
C GLY A 96 2.30 -7.85 10.96
N LEU A 97 1.55 -7.06 11.73
CA LEU A 97 0.28 -6.45 11.30
C LEU A 97 0.51 -4.98 10.91
N PRO A 98 0.72 -4.70 9.61
CA PRO A 98 1.06 -3.37 9.13
C PRO A 98 -0.08 -2.35 9.31
N GLN A 99 -1.31 -2.81 9.57
CA GLN A 99 -2.44 -2.03 10.06
C GLN A 99 -3.54 -2.96 10.60
N GLN A 100 -4.39 -2.45 11.51
CA GLN A 100 -5.56 -3.15 12.06
C GLN A 100 -6.75 -2.20 12.09
N ILE A 101 -7.96 -2.74 11.98
CA ILE A 101 -9.19 -1.98 12.20
C ILE A 101 -10.05 -2.75 13.20
N TYR A 102 -10.53 -2.05 14.22
CA TYR A 102 -11.40 -2.62 15.25
C TYR A 102 -12.34 -1.54 15.80
N THR A 103 -13.34 -1.94 16.58
CA THR A 103 -14.26 -1.02 17.26
C THR A 103 -13.83 -0.83 18.72
N GLN A 104 -13.88 0.41 19.21
CA GLN A 104 -13.58 0.72 20.61
C GLN A 104 -14.34 1.98 21.02
N ASN A 105 -15.04 1.93 22.15
CA ASN A 105 -15.75 3.07 22.75
C ASN A 105 -16.70 3.82 21.78
N GLY A 106 -17.40 3.11 20.90
CA GLY A 106 -18.30 3.71 19.92
C GLY A 106 -17.63 4.25 18.65
N HIS A 107 -16.31 4.12 18.51
CA HIS A 107 -15.57 4.54 17.31
C HIS A 107 -15.02 3.36 16.52
N TYR A 108 -14.82 3.55 15.22
CA TYR A 108 -13.90 2.71 14.46
C TYR A 108 -12.48 3.20 14.65
N VAL A 109 -11.55 2.29 14.92
CA VAL A 109 -10.14 2.60 15.16
C VAL A 109 -9.28 1.96 14.08
N LEU A 110 -8.59 2.80 13.30
CA LEU A 110 -7.51 2.37 12.41
C LEU A 110 -6.18 2.48 13.16
N SER A 111 -5.59 1.32 13.48
CA SER A 111 -4.36 1.22 14.26
C SER A 111 -3.18 0.84 13.37
N ILE A 112 -2.14 1.68 13.34
CA ILE A 112 -1.01 1.56 12.42
C ILE A 112 0.30 1.56 13.23
N PRO A 113 1.21 0.59 13.02
CA PRO A 113 2.51 0.60 13.68
C PRO A 113 3.32 1.79 13.20
N LEU A 114 3.93 2.48 14.16
CA LEU A 114 4.74 3.66 13.94
C LEU A 114 5.99 3.55 14.83
N PRO A 115 7.04 2.88 14.33
CA PRO A 115 8.26 2.71 15.11
C PRO A 115 8.95 4.07 15.31
N MET A 116 9.12 4.46 16.57
CA MET A 116 9.96 5.59 17.01
C MET A 116 9.61 6.98 16.45
N ALA A 117 8.33 7.33 16.34
CA ALA A 117 7.99 8.74 16.29
C ALA A 117 8.24 9.37 17.66
N GLU A 118 9.02 10.46 17.73
CA GLU A 118 8.90 11.38 18.87
C GLU A 118 7.41 11.76 18.98
N ARG A 119 6.93 12.07 20.20
CA ARG A 119 5.53 12.50 20.42
C ARG A 119 5.31 13.91 19.85
N ASP A 120 5.52 14.05 18.56
CA ASP A 120 5.25 15.21 17.75
C ASP A 120 3.75 15.30 17.47
N GLN A 121 3.31 16.50 17.08
CA GLN A 121 1.94 16.70 16.64
C GLN A 121 1.69 15.84 15.40
N VAL A 122 0.63 15.02 15.49
CA VAL A 122 0.11 14.26 14.36
C VAL A 122 -0.71 15.22 13.50
N ASP A 123 -0.29 15.42 12.26
CA ASP A 123 -1.08 16.10 11.25
C ASP A 123 -1.76 15.04 10.36
N LEU A 124 -3.09 15.14 10.30
CA LEU A 124 -3.95 14.26 9.53
C LEU A 124 -4.62 15.07 8.44
N HIS A 125 -4.30 14.76 7.20
CA HIS A 125 -4.87 15.44 6.04
C HIS A 125 -5.55 14.46 5.11
N ARG A 126 -6.85 14.60 4.93
CA ARG A 126 -7.61 13.82 3.96
C ARG A 126 -7.41 14.43 2.57
N SER A 127 -6.60 13.78 1.73
CA SER A 127 -6.25 14.32 0.41
C SER A 127 -7.37 14.14 -0.62
N VAL A 128 -8.06 13.01 -0.55
CA VAL A 128 -9.29 12.68 -1.29
C VAL A 128 -10.12 11.76 -0.39
N VAL A 129 -11.36 11.46 -0.79
CA VAL A 129 -12.34 10.72 0.03
C VAL A 129 -11.76 9.46 0.68
N ASP A 130 -11.00 8.64 -0.07
CA ASP A 130 -10.46 7.35 0.36
C ASP A 130 -8.93 7.37 0.64
N GLU A 131 -8.38 8.56 0.90
CA GLU A 131 -6.94 8.74 1.16
C GLU A 131 -6.67 9.65 2.36
N LEU A 132 -5.96 9.09 3.32
CA LEU A 132 -5.50 9.81 4.51
C LEU A 132 -3.98 9.94 4.46
N ILE A 133 -3.49 11.17 4.53
CA ILE A 133 -2.07 11.47 4.72
C ILE A 133 -1.84 11.68 6.21
N VAL A 134 -0.91 10.93 6.77
CA VAL A 134 -0.44 11.09 8.15
C VAL A 134 0.96 11.67 8.13
N ARG A 135 1.17 12.77 8.84
CA ARG A 135 2.47 13.45 8.99
C ARG A 135 2.81 13.60 10.46
N ILE A 136 4.02 13.17 10.81
CA ILE A 136 4.56 13.25 12.17
C ILE A 136 6.04 13.60 12.04
N GLY A 137 6.41 14.84 12.39
CA GLY A 137 7.76 15.34 12.13
C GLY A 137 8.15 15.18 10.65
N ASN A 138 9.24 14.44 10.39
CA ASN A 138 9.70 14.14 9.02
C ASN A 138 9.08 12.87 8.43
N TRP A 139 8.30 12.13 9.21
CA TRP A 139 7.62 10.93 8.74
C TRP A 139 6.31 11.30 8.04
N LYS A 140 6.12 10.80 6.82
CA LYS A 140 4.90 10.97 6.02
C LYS A 140 4.48 9.61 5.48
N ARG A 141 3.21 9.27 5.66
CA ARG A 141 2.61 8.07 5.07
C ARG A 141 1.25 8.37 4.45
N ASN A 142 1.05 7.88 3.23
CA ASN A 142 -0.26 7.91 2.58
C ASN A 142 -0.97 6.57 2.83
N ILE A 143 -2.16 6.62 3.42
CA ILE A 143 -2.95 5.45 3.79
C ILE A 143 -4.20 5.38 2.91
N ALA A 144 -4.47 4.18 2.43
CA ALA A 144 -5.71 3.84 1.76
C ALA A 144 -6.78 3.48 2.78
N LEU A 145 -7.82 4.31 2.85
CA LEU A 145 -8.98 4.03 3.69
C LEU A 145 -9.91 3.03 2.97
N PRO A 146 -10.43 2.02 3.69
CA PRO A 146 -11.58 1.25 3.21
C PRO A 146 -12.78 2.18 3.01
N THR A 147 -13.68 1.83 2.09
CA THR A 147 -14.83 2.68 1.74
C THR A 147 -15.73 2.99 2.95
N GLY A 148 -15.87 2.05 3.89
CA GLY A 148 -16.55 2.28 5.18
C GLY A 148 -15.92 3.42 5.99
N LEU A 149 -14.60 3.44 6.21
CA LEU A 149 -13.94 4.51 6.97
C LEU A 149 -13.81 5.82 6.19
N ALA A 150 -13.74 5.73 4.86
CA ALA A 150 -13.58 6.89 3.97
C ALA A 150 -14.75 7.89 4.07
N ARG A 151 -15.93 7.42 4.50
CA ARG A 151 -17.15 8.23 4.65
C ARG A 151 -17.29 8.86 6.02
N LEU A 152 -16.54 8.39 7.01
CA LEU A 152 -16.67 8.81 8.40
C LEU A 152 -15.76 10.01 8.69
N GLU A 153 -16.18 10.84 9.63
CA GLU A 153 -15.37 11.95 10.13
C GLU A 153 -14.28 11.45 11.08
N ILE A 154 -13.14 12.15 11.12
CA ILE A 154 -12.05 11.81 12.04
C ILE A 154 -12.33 12.46 13.39
N ALA A 155 -12.64 11.64 14.39
CA ALA A 155 -12.87 12.09 15.76
C ALA A 155 -11.56 12.51 16.46
N GLY A 156 -10.44 11.89 16.07
CA GLY A 156 -9.12 12.23 16.58
C GLY A 156 -8.08 11.15 16.30
N ALA A 157 -6.87 11.32 16.84
CA ALA A 157 -5.86 10.28 16.84
C ALA A 157 -5.02 10.31 18.11
N LYS A 158 -4.58 9.12 18.54
CA LYS A 158 -3.80 8.91 19.76
C LYS A 158 -2.69 7.89 19.54
N TYR A 159 -1.60 8.02 20.29
CA TYR A 159 -0.54 7.02 20.35
C TYR A 159 -0.74 6.06 21.50
N GLU A 160 -0.68 4.75 21.23
CA GLU A 160 -0.68 3.68 22.24
C GLU A 160 0.29 2.58 21.78
N ASP A 161 1.23 2.18 22.65
CA ASP A 161 2.13 1.03 22.46
C ASP A 161 2.77 0.92 21.05
N ASP A 162 3.46 1.98 20.61
CA ASP A 162 4.10 2.13 19.29
C ASP A 162 3.16 2.11 18.07
N ARG A 163 1.89 2.41 18.30
CA ARG A 163 0.88 2.51 17.25
C ARG A 163 0.17 3.84 17.28
N LEU A 164 -0.11 4.37 16.10
CA LEU A 164 -1.05 5.47 15.92
C LEU A 164 -2.45 4.88 15.71
N ASN A 165 -3.36 5.25 16.60
CA ASN A 165 -4.77 4.89 16.57
C ASN A 165 -5.57 6.10 16.10
N ILE A 166 -6.14 6.02 14.90
CA ILE A 166 -6.99 7.06 14.31
C ILE A 166 -8.44 6.66 14.53
N LEU A 167 -9.21 7.51 15.20
CA LEU A 167 -10.60 7.28 15.57
C LEU A 167 -11.50 7.94 14.53
N PHE A 168 -12.50 7.19 14.10
CA PHE A 168 -13.55 7.66 13.20
C PHE A 168 -14.88 7.65 13.95
N ASP A 169 -15.65 8.73 13.80
CA ASP A 169 -17.00 8.82 14.34
C ASP A 169 -17.90 7.77 13.69
N ARG A 170 -18.74 7.14 14.49
CA ARG A 170 -19.76 6.18 14.04
C ARG A 170 -21.09 6.91 14.06
N GLU A 171 -21.86 6.88 12.97
CA GLU A 171 -23.23 7.37 13.05
C GLU A 171 -24.07 6.38 13.86
N ASP A 172 -25.00 6.85 14.70
CA ASP A 172 -25.81 6.02 15.62
C ASP A 172 -26.62 4.90 14.92
N ASN A 173 -26.71 4.92 13.59
CA ASN A 173 -27.38 3.89 12.76
C ASN A 173 -26.43 3.03 11.93
N ASP A 174 -25.11 3.19 12.05
CA ASP A 174 -24.15 2.34 11.33
C ASP A 174 -24.14 0.95 11.97
N GLU A 175 -24.67 -0.04 11.27
CA GLU A 175 -24.28 -1.44 11.48
C GLU A 175 -22.76 -1.57 11.25
N ASP A 176 -22.12 -2.56 11.87
CA ASP A 176 -20.70 -2.82 11.57
C ASP A 176 -20.53 -2.96 10.05
N PRO A 177 -19.61 -2.20 9.42
CA PRO A 177 -19.49 -2.13 7.98
C PRO A 177 -19.34 -3.55 7.47
N GLN A 178 -20.28 -3.96 6.62
CA GLN A 178 -20.29 -5.32 6.14
C GLN A 178 -19.02 -5.56 5.32
N PRO A 179 -18.54 -6.81 5.23
CA PRO A 179 -17.36 -7.17 4.45
C PRO A 179 -17.27 -6.59 3.02
N GLN A 180 -18.43 -6.31 2.44
CA GLN A 180 -18.67 -5.71 1.13
C GLN A 180 -18.48 -4.18 1.10
N ASP A 181 -18.82 -3.46 2.17
CA ASP A 181 -18.67 -1.99 2.29
C ASP A 181 -17.21 -1.56 2.54
N LEU A 182 -16.36 -2.52 2.90
CA LEU A 182 -14.93 -2.32 3.12
C LEU A 182 -14.11 -2.54 1.84
N GLN A 183 -14.75 -2.91 0.74
CA GLN A 183 -14.07 -3.05 -0.54
C GLN A 183 -13.60 -1.68 -1.05
N PRO A 184 -12.31 -1.53 -1.40
CA PRO A 184 -11.75 -0.23 -1.76
C PRO A 184 -12.17 0.20 -3.16
N ASN A 185 -12.76 1.39 -3.28
CA ASN A 185 -12.93 2.08 -4.57
C ASN A 185 -11.58 2.60 -5.11
N ARG A 186 -10.56 2.72 -4.26
CA ARG A 186 -9.21 3.19 -4.63
C ARG A 186 -8.54 2.40 -5.75
N TRP A 187 -8.86 1.11 -5.93
CA TRP A 187 -8.35 0.36 -7.09
C TRP A 187 -8.95 0.88 -8.39
N GLU A 188 -10.21 1.30 -8.36
CA GLU A 188 -10.89 1.95 -9.48
C GLU A 188 -10.42 3.40 -9.65
N THR A 189 -10.19 4.15 -8.56
CA THR A 189 -9.64 5.51 -8.60
C THR A 189 -8.19 5.53 -9.10
N LEU A 190 -7.35 4.58 -8.67
CA LEU A 190 -5.99 4.38 -9.17
C LEU A 190 -6.04 3.95 -10.64
N LYS A 191 -6.91 3.00 -11.01
CA LYS A 191 -7.16 2.65 -12.42
C LYS A 191 -7.64 3.84 -13.23
N ALA A 192 -8.49 4.71 -12.69
CA ALA A 192 -9.02 5.88 -13.36
C ALA A 192 -7.94 6.95 -13.55
N ARG A 193 -7.07 7.18 -12.54
CA ARG A 193 -5.87 8.01 -12.68
C ARG A 193 -4.88 7.45 -13.71
N LEU A 194 -4.71 6.12 -13.75
CA LEU A 194 -3.87 5.45 -14.75
C LEU A 194 -4.49 5.43 -16.16
N ARG A 195 -5.84 5.46 -16.27
CA ARG A 195 -6.58 5.52 -17.55
C ARG A 195 -6.77 6.95 -18.07
N GLY A 196 -6.84 7.94 -17.19
CA GLY A 196 -7.08 9.36 -17.50
C GLY A 196 -5.87 10.13 -18.01
N ALA A 197 -4.68 9.52 -18.02
CA ALA A 197 -3.46 10.09 -18.62
C ALA A 197 -3.29 9.75 -20.11
N ALA A 198 -4.33 9.19 -20.76
CA ALA A 198 -4.36 8.82 -22.18
C ALA A 198 -5.36 9.67 -23.00
N GLY A 199 -5.55 10.93 -22.62
CA GLY A 199 -6.35 11.92 -23.36
C GLY A 199 -5.47 13.06 -23.84
#